data_AF-A0A950H0G9-F1
#
_entry.id   AF-A0A950H0G9-F1
#
_cell.length_a   1.000
_cell.length_b   1.000
_cell.length_c   1.000
_cell.angle_alpha   90.00
_cell.angle_beta   90.00
_cell.angle_gamma   90.00
#
_symmetry.space_group_name_H-M   'P 1'
#
loop_
_entity.id
_entity.type
_entity.pdbx_description
1 polymer ?
#
loop_
_entity_poly.entity_id
_entity_poly.type
_entity_poly.pdbx_seq_one_letter_code
_entity_poly.pdbx_strand_id
1 'polypeptide(L)'
;MRFAFTTEQLEIRDAVRAVLAKECTPADLRAAYEAPGWRTDRWSTLAELGVLGMAVPEARGGLGLGMVDVVVVLEEAGRVALPEPLAATAALAAPLLVDLEAADPGGDDRRRDWLEGMAAGREAAAVAAGSGPEPVAGADGASLYVVLRPAPNGDPGLWLVDADDADSTRATAEPVPSLDPTRRLATVATEGTPPDLVGDLAGRLARRTALRGAVATAAELVGLAERLVTLGADYARDRTQFE
;
A
#
# COMPACT_ATOMS: atom_id res chain seq x y z
N MET A 1 -25.08 13.43 -13.58
CA MET A 1 -23.91 12.68 -13.10
C MET A 1 -22.87 13.71 -12.66
N ARG A 2 -22.33 13.59 -11.44
CA ARG A 2 -21.29 14.49 -10.91
C ARG A 2 -20.00 13.69 -10.80
N PHE A 3 -18.99 14.07 -11.58
CA PHE A 3 -17.66 13.42 -11.61
C PHE A 3 -16.61 14.15 -10.77
N ALA A 4 -16.93 15.35 -10.28
CA ALA A 4 -16.04 16.10 -9.41
C ALA A 4 -16.07 15.51 -8.00
N PHE A 5 -14.89 15.49 -7.35
CA PHE A 5 -14.74 15.18 -5.94
C PHE A 5 -15.63 16.06 -5.05
N THR A 6 -15.94 15.55 -3.86
CA THR A 6 -16.64 16.30 -2.83
C THR A 6 -15.69 17.34 -2.20
N THR A 7 -16.24 18.26 -1.42
CA THR A 7 -15.43 19.26 -0.72
C THR A 7 -14.48 18.58 0.27
N GLU A 8 -14.97 17.57 1.00
CA GLU A 8 -14.20 16.81 1.98
C GLU A 8 -13.03 16.06 1.33
N GLN A 9 -13.27 15.46 0.15
CA GLN A 9 -12.22 14.81 -0.63
C GLN A 9 -11.14 15.81 -1.07
N LEU A 10 -11.53 17.01 -1.50
CA LEU A 10 -10.58 18.06 -1.89
C LEU A 10 -9.78 18.58 -0.69
N GLU A 11 -10.39 18.69 0.49
CA GLU A 11 -9.71 19.09 1.73
C GLU A 11 -8.67 18.04 2.15
N ILE A 12 -9.02 16.74 2.09
CA ILE A 12 -8.07 15.65 2.33
C ILE A 12 -6.92 15.71 1.34
N ARG A 13 -7.21 15.88 0.05
CA ARG A 13 -6.19 16.02 -1.00
C ARG A 13 -5.21 17.15 -0.67
N ASP A 14 -5.73 18.33 -0.36
CA ASP A 14 -4.93 19.53 -0.18
C ASP A 14 -4.06 19.44 1.08
N ALA A 15 -4.58 18.83 2.15
CA ALA A 15 -3.81 18.54 3.37
C ALA A 15 -2.66 17.56 3.10
N VAL A 16 -2.93 16.43 2.45
CA VAL A 16 -1.91 15.43 2.09
C VAL A 16 -0.88 16.02 1.15
N ARG A 17 -1.33 16.76 0.12
CA ARG A 17 -0.46 17.46 -0.83
C ARG A 17 0.52 18.41 -0.12
N ALA A 18 0.03 19.18 0.85
CA ALA A 18 0.85 20.14 1.59
C ALA A 18 1.93 19.42 2.43
N VAL A 19 1.57 18.32 3.10
CA VAL A 19 2.52 17.51 3.87
C VAL A 19 3.56 16.86 2.96
N LEU A 20 3.13 16.17 1.90
CA LEU A 20 4.04 15.50 0.98
C LEU A 20 4.97 16.46 0.24
N ALA A 21 4.50 17.67 -0.10
CA ALA A 21 5.35 18.69 -0.71
C ALA A 21 6.47 19.16 0.22
N LYS A 22 6.25 19.11 1.54
CA LYS A 22 7.23 19.50 2.56
C LYS A 22 8.15 18.34 2.96
N GLU A 23 7.62 17.13 3.06
CA GLU A 23 8.31 15.98 3.68
C GLU A 23 8.81 14.94 2.67
N CYS A 24 8.41 14.99 1.40
CA CYS A 24 8.86 14.09 0.34
C CYS A 24 9.56 14.89 -0.78
N THR A 25 10.65 15.57 -0.42
CA THR A 25 11.42 16.38 -1.37
C THR A 25 12.35 15.50 -2.24
N PRO A 26 12.91 16.03 -3.34
CA PRO A 26 13.92 15.31 -4.10
C PRO A 26 15.17 14.93 -3.31
N ALA A 27 15.46 15.61 -2.19
CA ALA A 27 16.55 15.22 -1.30
C ALA A 27 16.17 13.99 -0.47
N ASP A 28 14.93 13.94 0.03
CA ASP A 28 14.40 12.79 0.79
C ASP A 28 14.30 11.54 -0.09
N LEU A 29 13.87 11.67 -1.35
CA LEU A 29 13.85 10.56 -2.31
C LEU A 29 15.25 9.98 -2.53
N ARG A 30 16.27 10.85 -2.68
CA ARG A 30 17.66 10.40 -2.83
C ARG A 30 18.19 9.74 -1.56
N ALA A 31 17.82 10.25 -0.38
CA ALA A 31 18.19 9.62 0.88
C ALA A 31 17.53 8.24 1.05
N ALA A 32 16.30 8.06 0.54
CA ALA A 32 15.58 6.78 0.58
C ALA A 32 16.24 5.66 -0.24
N TYR A 33 17.18 5.98 -1.15
CA TYR A 33 17.93 4.96 -1.90
C TYR A 33 18.78 4.09 -0.95
N GLU A 34 19.30 4.69 0.11
CA GLU A 34 20.21 4.06 1.06
C GLU A 34 19.55 3.79 2.42
N ALA A 35 18.46 4.49 2.76
CA ALA A 35 17.76 4.35 4.04
C ALA A 35 16.77 3.18 4.04
N PRO A 36 16.89 2.19 4.96
CA PRO A 36 16.03 1.01 4.97
C PRO A 36 14.63 1.27 5.56
N GLY A 37 13.62 0.67 4.93
CA GLY A 37 12.29 0.47 5.49
C GLY A 37 11.31 1.64 5.37
N TRP A 38 10.11 1.44 5.91
CA TRP A 38 8.97 2.37 5.86
C TRP A 38 8.81 3.20 7.14
N ARG A 39 9.56 2.90 8.21
CA ARG A 39 9.49 3.57 9.52
C ARG A 39 10.15 4.95 9.49
N THR A 40 9.61 5.84 8.68
CA THR A 40 10.06 7.23 8.53
C THR A 40 9.19 8.17 9.37
N ASP A 41 9.71 9.37 9.67
CA ASP A 41 8.90 10.43 10.29
C ASP A 41 7.68 10.75 9.42
N ARG A 42 7.85 10.75 8.09
CA ARG A 42 6.77 10.95 7.11
C ARG A 42 5.66 9.91 7.24
N TRP A 43 5.99 8.64 7.46
CA TRP A 43 4.98 7.60 7.69
C TRP A 43 4.17 7.86 8.95
N SER A 44 4.83 8.30 10.02
CA SER A 44 4.17 8.69 11.27
C SER A 44 3.24 9.91 11.04
N THR A 45 3.70 10.92 10.31
CA THR A 45 2.85 12.06 9.92
C THR A 45 1.61 11.61 9.13
N LEU A 46 1.77 10.70 8.17
CA LEU A 46 0.64 10.14 7.40
C LEU A 46 -0.35 9.39 8.30
N ALA A 47 0.14 8.66 9.30
CA ALA A 47 -0.70 8.00 10.30
C ALA A 47 -1.50 9.02 11.12
N GLU A 48 -0.85 10.09 11.60
CA GLU A 48 -1.49 11.18 12.37
C GLU A 48 -2.57 11.93 11.57
N LEU A 49 -2.40 12.06 10.25
CA LEU A 49 -3.42 12.57 9.34
C LEU A 49 -4.58 11.60 9.09
N GLY A 50 -4.50 10.36 9.59
CA GLY A 50 -5.48 9.30 9.38
C GLY A 50 -5.41 8.64 8.00
N VAL A 51 -4.38 8.95 7.19
CA VAL A 51 -4.22 8.45 5.82
C VAL A 51 -4.12 6.92 5.79
N LEU A 52 -3.38 6.34 6.74
CA LEU A 52 -3.18 4.89 6.79
C LEU A 52 -4.43 4.12 7.25
N GLY A 53 -5.28 4.78 8.04
CA GLY A 53 -6.53 4.24 8.56
C GLY A 53 -7.76 4.59 7.74
N MET A 54 -7.64 5.19 6.55
CA MET A 54 -8.79 5.69 5.80
C MET A 54 -9.85 4.62 5.55
N ALA A 55 -9.45 3.46 5.04
CA ALA A 55 -10.37 2.34 4.76
C ALA A 55 -10.63 1.43 5.97
N VAL A 56 -10.01 1.72 7.13
CA VAL A 56 -10.17 0.96 8.36
C VAL A 56 -11.41 1.47 9.11
N PRO A 57 -12.29 0.61 9.65
CA PRO A 57 -13.45 1.04 10.42
C PRO A 57 -13.06 1.86 11.65
N GLU A 58 -13.93 2.80 12.06
CA GLU A 58 -13.73 3.60 13.29
C GLU A 58 -13.55 2.72 14.54
N ALA A 59 -14.25 1.58 14.61
CA ALA A 59 -14.12 0.60 15.68
C ALA A 59 -12.73 -0.08 15.77
N ARG A 60 -11.86 0.19 14.80
CA ARG A 60 -10.46 -0.27 14.70
C ARG A 60 -9.50 0.92 14.60
N GLY A 61 -9.94 2.12 14.96
CA GLY A 61 -9.12 3.33 14.96
C GLY A 61 -8.93 4.00 13.59
N GLY A 62 -9.71 3.62 12.57
CA GLY A 62 -9.67 4.25 11.25
C GLY A 62 -10.77 5.29 11.02
N LEU A 63 -11.01 5.63 9.75
CA LEU A 63 -11.98 6.65 9.32
C LEU A 63 -13.21 6.08 8.59
N GLY A 64 -13.23 4.79 8.28
CA GLY A 64 -14.36 4.12 7.62
C GLY A 64 -14.70 4.64 6.22
N LEU A 65 -13.73 5.28 5.54
CA LEU A 65 -13.87 5.87 4.22
C LEU A 65 -13.77 4.83 3.09
N GLY A 66 -14.20 5.24 1.89
CA GLY A 66 -14.25 4.37 0.73
C GLY A 66 -12.98 4.44 -0.13
N MET A 67 -12.93 3.56 -1.13
CA MET A 67 -11.82 3.51 -2.10
C MET A 67 -11.63 4.83 -2.86
N VAL A 68 -12.71 5.58 -3.11
CA VAL A 68 -12.62 6.88 -3.80
C VAL A 68 -11.84 7.89 -2.97
N ASP A 69 -12.03 7.90 -1.65
CA ASP A 69 -11.31 8.78 -0.74
C ASP A 69 -9.81 8.40 -0.69
N VAL A 70 -9.52 7.10 -0.66
CA VAL A 70 -8.14 6.59 -0.73
C VAL A 70 -7.46 6.98 -2.05
N VAL A 71 -8.17 6.89 -3.17
CA VAL A 71 -7.63 7.25 -4.51
C VAL A 71 -7.13 8.70 -4.54
N VAL A 72 -7.86 9.63 -3.91
CA VAL A 72 -7.46 11.04 -3.85
C VAL A 72 -6.09 11.22 -3.19
N VAL A 73 -5.81 10.44 -2.15
CA VAL A 73 -4.50 10.45 -1.46
C VAL A 73 -3.43 9.75 -2.30
N LEU A 74 -3.76 8.66 -2.97
CA LEU A 74 -2.81 7.94 -3.81
C LEU A 74 -2.36 8.75 -5.04
N GLU A 75 -3.22 9.61 -5.59
CA GLU A 75 -2.81 10.58 -6.62
C GLU A 75 -1.71 11.51 -6.07
N GLU A 76 -1.85 12.03 -4.85
CA GLU A 76 -0.82 12.88 -4.23
C GLU A 76 0.47 12.10 -3.91
N ALA A 77 0.35 10.86 -3.47
CA ALA A 77 1.50 9.97 -3.25
C ALA A 77 2.27 9.71 -4.55
N GLY A 78 1.56 9.46 -5.65
CA GLY A 78 2.14 9.32 -6.98
C GLY A 78 2.85 10.59 -7.46
N ARG A 79 2.27 11.76 -7.17
CA ARG A 79 2.82 13.09 -7.55
C ARG A 79 4.22 13.33 -7.00
N VAL A 80 4.57 12.74 -5.86
CA VAL A 80 5.87 12.86 -5.20
C VAL A 80 6.72 11.60 -5.28
N ALA A 81 6.26 10.57 -6.00
CA ALA A 81 6.87 9.24 -6.04
C ALA A 81 7.15 8.67 -4.63
N LEU A 82 6.13 8.71 -3.77
CA LEU A 82 6.23 8.31 -2.36
C LEU A 82 6.89 6.90 -2.22
N PRO A 83 8.04 6.79 -1.52
CA PRO A 83 8.71 5.51 -1.31
C PRO A 83 7.94 4.55 -0.40
N GLU A 84 7.22 5.07 0.59
CA GLU A 84 6.51 4.28 1.59
C GLU A 84 5.40 3.40 0.96
N PRO A 85 5.10 2.23 1.55
CA PRO A 85 4.15 1.24 1.03
C PRO A 85 2.69 1.64 1.30
N LEU A 86 2.33 2.89 1.00
CA LEU A 86 1.02 3.45 1.27
C LEU A 86 -0.09 2.69 0.55
N ALA A 87 0.06 2.47 -0.77
CA ALA A 87 -0.92 1.73 -1.55
C ALA A 87 -1.12 0.30 -1.01
N ALA A 88 -0.03 -0.44 -0.81
CA ALA A 88 -0.08 -1.81 -0.32
C ALA A 88 -0.75 -1.90 1.06
N THR A 89 -0.49 -0.94 1.95
CA THR A 89 -1.05 -0.92 3.31
C THR A 89 -2.50 -0.42 3.33
N ALA A 90 -2.75 0.82 2.92
CA ALA A 90 -4.03 1.50 3.10
C ALA A 90 -5.08 1.13 2.03
N ALA A 91 -4.65 0.77 0.82
CA ALA A 91 -5.56 0.52 -0.31
C ALA A 91 -5.75 -0.97 -0.62
N LEU A 92 -4.84 -1.85 -0.20
CA LEU A 92 -4.91 -3.29 -0.47
C LEU A 92 -5.10 -4.10 0.82
N ALA A 93 -4.12 -4.10 1.73
CA ALA A 93 -4.12 -4.98 2.90
C ALA A 93 -5.21 -4.62 3.91
N ALA A 94 -5.30 -3.36 4.33
CA ALA A 94 -6.34 -2.89 5.26
C ALA A 94 -7.76 -3.24 4.77
N PRO A 95 -8.20 -2.85 3.56
CA PRO A 95 -9.55 -3.18 3.11
C PRO A 95 -9.77 -4.68 2.79
N LEU A 96 -8.71 -5.46 2.52
CA LEU A 96 -8.82 -6.92 2.48
C LEU A 96 -9.09 -7.49 3.87
N LEU A 97 -8.38 -7.04 4.91
CA LEU A 97 -8.59 -7.47 6.29
C LEU A 97 -9.99 -7.09 6.79
N VAL A 98 -10.50 -5.91 6.40
CA VAL A 98 -11.88 -5.49 6.69
C VAL A 98 -12.91 -6.41 6.02
N ASP A 99 -12.73 -6.72 4.73
CA ASP A 99 -13.63 -7.64 4.03
C ASP A 99 -13.58 -9.06 4.65
N LEU A 100 -12.40 -9.48 5.12
CA LEU A 100 -12.19 -10.76 5.80
C LEU A 100 -12.86 -10.79 7.18
N GLU A 101 -12.71 -9.74 8.00
CA GLU A 101 -13.39 -9.61 9.30
C GLU A 101 -14.91 -9.60 9.13
N ALA A 102 -15.43 -8.95 8.08
CA ALA A 102 -16.86 -8.94 7.79
C ALA A 102 -17.39 -10.32 7.36
N ALA A 103 -16.59 -11.11 6.64
CA ALA A 103 -16.96 -12.45 6.19
C ALA A 103 -16.81 -13.51 7.30
N ASP A 104 -15.92 -13.28 8.26
CA ASP A 104 -15.62 -14.16 9.39
C ASP A 104 -15.40 -13.35 10.68
N PRO A 105 -16.48 -12.86 11.32
CA PRO A 105 -16.38 -11.99 12.50
C PRO A 105 -15.79 -12.65 13.75
N GLY A 106 -15.74 -13.99 13.77
CA GLY A 106 -15.14 -14.77 14.85
C GLY A 106 -13.69 -15.18 14.57
N GLY A 107 -13.08 -14.60 13.53
CA GLY A 107 -11.73 -14.92 13.10
C GLY A 107 -10.62 -14.47 14.06
N ASP A 108 -9.38 -14.68 13.62
CA ASP A 108 -8.16 -14.45 14.38
C ASP A 108 -8.03 -13.02 14.94
N ASP A 109 -7.77 -12.90 16.24
CA ASP A 109 -7.52 -11.64 16.96
C ASP A 109 -6.41 -10.80 16.31
N ARG A 110 -5.42 -11.44 15.67
CA ARG A 110 -4.33 -10.74 14.94
C ARG A 110 -4.84 -9.83 13.83
N ARG A 111 -5.99 -10.14 13.22
CA ARG A 111 -6.59 -9.29 12.16
C ARG A 111 -6.98 -7.92 12.70
N ARG A 112 -7.53 -7.87 13.92
CA ARG A 112 -7.86 -6.62 14.61
C ARG A 112 -6.59 -5.85 14.93
N ASP A 113 -5.60 -6.53 15.51
CA ASP A 113 -4.36 -5.89 15.95
C ASP A 113 -3.58 -5.30 14.76
N TRP A 114 -3.57 -5.97 13.61
CA TRP A 114 -3.02 -5.41 12.37
C TRP A 114 -3.81 -4.22 11.84
N LEU A 115 -5.14 -4.25 11.86
CA LEU A 115 -5.96 -3.10 11.43
C LEU A 115 -5.70 -1.87 12.29
N GLU A 116 -5.67 -2.04 13.61
CA GLU A 116 -5.35 -0.98 14.58
C GLU A 116 -3.90 -0.50 14.43
N GLY A 117 -2.98 -1.44 14.17
CA GLY A 117 -1.57 -1.18 13.90
C GLY A 117 -1.34 -0.38 12.62
N MET A 118 -2.02 -0.73 11.53
CA MET A 118 -1.97 0.00 10.26
C MET A 118 -2.55 1.40 10.41
N ALA A 119 -3.72 1.54 11.04
CA ALA A 119 -4.36 2.83 11.26
C ALA A 119 -3.46 3.79 12.07
N ALA A 120 -2.73 3.26 13.05
CA ALA A 120 -1.79 4.01 13.87
C ALA A 120 -0.37 4.11 13.29
N GLY A 121 -0.12 3.60 12.08
CA GLY A 121 1.20 3.64 11.45
C GLY A 121 2.28 2.77 12.09
N ARG A 122 1.89 1.81 12.93
CA ARG A 122 2.81 0.81 13.52
C ARG A 122 3.05 -0.40 12.61
N GLU A 123 2.17 -0.61 11.64
CA GLU A 123 2.27 -1.72 10.69
C GLU A 123 2.24 -1.22 9.26
N ALA A 124 3.06 -1.84 8.42
CA ALA A 124 2.99 -1.73 6.98
C ALA A 124 2.86 -3.12 6.38
N ALA A 125 2.11 -3.22 5.29
CA ALA A 125 1.85 -4.49 4.63
C ALA A 125 2.39 -4.51 3.21
N ALA A 126 2.72 -5.71 2.76
CA ALA A 126 2.94 -6.02 1.36
C ALA A 126 1.93 -7.08 0.91
N VAL A 127 1.44 -6.93 -0.33
CA VAL A 127 0.42 -7.82 -0.88
C VAL A 127 0.96 -8.50 -2.12
N ALA A 128 1.17 -9.82 -2.01
CA ALA A 128 1.61 -10.68 -3.09
C ALA A 128 0.38 -11.33 -3.72
N ALA A 129 0.19 -11.17 -5.03
CA ALA A 129 -0.86 -11.87 -5.77
C ALA A 129 -0.28 -12.45 -7.06
N GLY A 130 -0.62 -13.69 -7.37
CA GLY A 130 -0.07 -14.36 -8.55
C GLY A 130 0.03 -15.87 -8.40
N SER A 131 0.98 -16.45 -9.13
CA SER A 131 1.16 -17.90 -9.23
C SER A 131 2.58 -18.38 -8.89
N GLY A 132 3.52 -17.46 -8.66
CA GLY A 132 4.92 -17.80 -8.36
C GLY A 132 5.57 -16.84 -7.37
N PRO A 133 6.89 -16.93 -7.15
CA PRO A 133 7.62 -15.96 -6.35
C PRO A 133 7.84 -14.68 -7.17
N GLU A 134 6.78 -13.90 -7.40
CA GLU A 134 6.94 -12.57 -8.01
C GLU A 134 7.55 -11.59 -6.99
N PRO A 135 8.40 -10.65 -7.45
CA PRO A 135 8.83 -9.54 -6.61
C PRO A 135 7.62 -8.69 -6.20
N VAL A 136 7.50 -8.44 -4.89
CA VAL A 136 6.38 -7.72 -4.28
C VAL A 136 6.86 -6.35 -3.83
N ALA A 137 6.19 -5.30 -4.28
CA ALA A 137 6.49 -3.94 -3.87
C ALA A 137 6.18 -3.71 -2.39
N GLY A 138 7.11 -3.07 -1.68
CA GLY A 138 6.99 -2.77 -0.26
C GLY A 138 7.23 -3.96 0.67
N ALA A 139 7.56 -5.15 0.15
CA ALA A 139 7.80 -6.33 0.98
C ALA A 139 9.12 -6.29 1.76
N ASP A 140 10.14 -5.58 1.26
CA ASP A 140 11.37 -5.36 2.03
C ASP A 140 11.09 -4.47 3.26
N GLY A 141 10.99 -5.11 4.43
CA GLY A 141 10.74 -4.47 5.72
C GLY A 141 9.27 -4.38 6.14
N ALA A 142 8.32 -4.94 5.38
CA ALA A 142 6.91 -5.00 5.79
C ALA A 142 6.73 -5.85 7.06
N SER A 143 5.77 -5.49 7.91
CA SER A 143 5.40 -6.29 9.08
C SER A 143 4.42 -7.40 8.75
N LEU A 144 3.60 -7.21 7.71
CA LEU A 144 2.59 -8.18 7.28
C LEU A 144 2.75 -8.50 5.79
N TYR A 145 2.85 -9.78 5.47
CA TYR A 145 2.69 -10.28 4.12
C TYR A 145 1.31 -10.88 3.93
N VAL A 146 0.54 -10.32 3.00
CA VAL A 146 -0.71 -10.91 2.52
C VAL A 146 -0.42 -11.62 1.21
N VAL A 147 -0.53 -12.94 1.18
CA VAL A 147 -0.23 -13.74 -0.01
C VAL A 147 -1.52 -14.34 -0.55
N LEU A 148 -1.80 -14.10 -1.83
CA LEU A 148 -3.01 -14.50 -2.54
C LEU A 148 -2.62 -15.36 -3.75
N ARG A 149 -2.62 -16.67 -3.59
CA ARG A 149 -2.12 -17.64 -4.59
C ARG A 149 -2.91 -18.95 -4.52
N PRO A 150 -2.87 -19.82 -5.54
CA PRO A 150 -3.41 -21.17 -5.41
C PRO A 150 -2.76 -21.95 -4.25
N ALA A 151 -3.57 -22.58 -3.42
CA ALA A 151 -3.15 -23.54 -2.40
C ALA A 151 -2.66 -24.85 -3.05
N PRO A 152 -1.98 -25.76 -2.30
CA PRO A 152 -1.45 -27.01 -2.87
C PRO A 152 -2.50 -27.92 -3.52
N ASN A 153 -3.77 -27.79 -3.14
CA ASN A 153 -4.88 -28.52 -3.73
C ASN A 153 -5.43 -27.86 -5.03
N GLY A 154 -4.88 -26.72 -5.44
CA GLY A 154 -5.29 -25.95 -6.62
C GLY A 154 -6.38 -24.90 -6.37
N ASP A 155 -7.01 -24.89 -5.19
CA ASP A 155 -8.03 -23.90 -4.85
C ASP A 155 -7.39 -22.55 -4.51
N PRO A 156 -8.12 -21.42 -4.61
CA PRO A 156 -7.61 -20.15 -4.14
C PRO A 156 -7.24 -20.20 -2.65
N GLY A 157 -6.05 -19.69 -2.32
CA GLY A 157 -5.53 -19.61 -0.96
C GLY A 157 -5.17 -18.17 -0.56
N LEU A 158 -5.28 -17.90 0.73
CA LEU A 158 -4.88 -16.66 1.37
C LEU A 158 -4.03 -16.98 2.60
N TRP A 159 -2.87 -16.36 2.69
CA TRP A 159 -1.98 -16.41 3.86
C TRP A 159 -1.82 -15.01 4.43
N LEU A 160 -1.86 -14.90 5.75
CA LEU A 160 -1.51 -13.74 6.54
C LEU A 160 -0.26 -14.09 7.33
N VAL A 161 0.88 -13.57 6.91
CA VAL A 161 2.17 -13.90 7.52
C VAL A 161 2.72 -12.68 8.24
N ASP A 162 2.81 -12.80 9.55
CA ASP A 162 3.54 -11.85 10.39
C ASP A 162 5.05 -12.00 10.12
N ALA A 163 5.72 -10.90 9.81
CA ALA A 163 7.15 -10.88 9.54
C ALA A 163 7.99 -11.09 10.81
N ASP A 164 7.45 -10.74 11.99
CA ASP A 164 8.14 -10.83 13.28
C ASP A 164 7.82 -12.12 14.05
N ASP A 165 6.94 -12.98 13.51
CA ASP A 165 6.62 -14.29 14.11
C ASP A 165 7.82 -15.24 13.97
N ALA A 166 8.60 -15.33 15.05
CA ALA A 166 9.79 -16.17 15.17
C ALA A 166 9.50 -17.68 15.08
N ASP A 167 8.25 -18.11 15.29
CA ASP A 167 7.80 -19.50 15.08
C ASP A 167 7.35 -19.74 13.62
N SER A 168 7.28 -18.68 12.81
CA SER A 168 6.91 -18.75 11.41
C SER A 168 8.13 -19.12 10.55
N THR A 169 8.19 -20.38 10.12
CA THR A 169 8.84 -20.76 8.86
C THR A 169 8.06 -20.23 7.64
N ARG A 170 7.18 -19.22 7.81
CA ARG A 170 6.01 -19.02 6.94
C ARG A 170 6.22 -18.02 5.82
N ALA A 171 7.16 -17.09 5.95
CA ALA A 171 7.63 -16.30 4.82
C ALA A 171 8.98 -15.65 5.08
N THR A 172 9.93 -15.92 4.20
CA THR A 172 11.12 -15.09 4.05
C THR A 172 10.87 -14.12 2.91
N ALA A 173 11.06 -12.83 3.17
CA ALA A 173 11.17 -11.81 2.13
C ALA A 173 12.63 -11.75 1.69
N GLU A 174 12.93 -12.17 0.46
CA GLU A 174 14.27 -12.02 -0.11
C GLU A 174 14.30 -10.75 -0.98
N PRO A 175 15.08 -9.72 -0.61
CA PRO A 175 15.16 -8.49 -1.40
C PRO A 175 15.60 -8.75 -2.84
N VAL A 176 14.93 -8.10 -3.79
CA VAL A 176 15.23 -8.16 -5.22
C VAL A 176 15.65 -6.78 -5.70
N PRO A 177 16.71 -6.66 -6.53
CA PRO A 177 17.07 -5.38 -7.13
C PRO A 177 15.91 -4.77 -7.91
N SER A 178 15.60 -3.51 -7.60
CA SER A 178 14.60 -2.72 -8.30
C SER A 178 15.26 -1.73 -9.25
N LEU A 179 14.60 -1.42 -10.38
CA LEU A 179 15.02 -0.35 -11.27
C LEU A 179 14.94 1.02 -10.56
N ASP A 180 13.96 1.18 -9.68
CA ASP A 180 13.80 2.33 -8.80
C ASP A 180 14.13 1.90 -7.36
N PRO A 181 15.29 2.30 -6.81
CA PRO A 181 15.70 1.92 -5.46
C PRO A 181 14.73 2.38 -4.36
N THR A 182 13.89 3.39 -4.61
CA THR A 182 12.86 3.81 -3.66
C THR A 182 11.67 2.86 -3.60
N ARG A 183 11.45 2.08 -4.67
CA ARG A 183 10.44 1.02 -4.75
C ARG A 183 11.09 -0.31 -4.44
N ARG A 184 11.22 -0.61 -3.16
CA ARG A 184 11.84 -1.84 -2.69
C ARG A 184 10.97 -3.05 -3.01
N LEU A 185 11.61 -4.10 -3.51
CA LEU A 185 10.96 -5.35 -3.90
C LEU A 185 11.53 -6.49 -3.08
N ALA A 186 10.69 -7.45 -2.71
CA ALA A 186 11.14 -8.73 -2.19
C ALA A 186 10.24 -9.87 -2.68
N THR A 187 10.79 -11.07 -2.85
CA THR A 187 9.98 -12.28 -3.08
C THR A 187 9.50 -12.84 -1.75
N VAL A 188 8.21 -13.12 -1.65
CA VAL A 188 7.59 -13.71 -0.45
C VAL A 188 7.28 -15.17 -0.72
N ALA A 189 7.92 -16.08 0.00
CA ALA A 189 7.66 -17.51 -0.07
C ALA A 189 6.62 -17.93 0.99
N THR A 190 5.79 -18.93 0.69
CA THR A 190 4.84 -19.54 1.67
C THR A 190 4.94 -21.07 1.65
N GLU A 191 6.05 -21.61 1.15
CA GLU A 191 6.25 -23.06 1.01
C GLU A 191 6.17 -23.77 2.36
N GLY A 192 5.52 -24.93 2.39
CA GLY A 192 5.31 -25.70 3.63
C GLY A 192 4.32 -25.09 4.63
N THR A 193 3.72 -23.94 4.32
CA THR A 193 2.79 -23.25 5.21
C THR A 193 1.35 -23.44 4.78
N PRO A 194 0.45 -23.95 5.65
CA PRO A 194 -0.96 -24.01 5.33
C PRO A 194 -1.57 -22.60 5.25
N PRO A 195 -2.45 -22.33 4.26
CA PRO A 195 -3.18 -21.05 4.16
C PRO A 195 -4.14 -20.85 5.33
N ASP A 196 -4.33 -19.59 5.73
CA ASP A 196 -5.33 -19.18 6.71
C ASP A 196 -6.75 -19.32 6.17
N LEU A 197 -6.92 -19.23 4.85
CA LEU A 197 -8.20 -19.39 4.18
C LEU A 197 -8.04 -20.06 2.80
N VAL A 198 -8.91 -21.02 2.49
CA VAL A 198 -8.96 -21.72 1.20
C VAL A 198 -10.36 -21.69 0.61
N GLY A 199 -10.43 -21.63 -0.71
CA GLY A 199 -11.65 -21.83 -1.49
C GLY A 199 -12.26 -20.52 -1.99
N ASP A 200 -13.57 -20.54 -2.20
CA ASP A 200 -14.31 -19.49 -2.90
C ASP A 200 -14.22 -18.11 -2.24
N LEU A 201 -14.21 -18.04 -0.90
CA LEU A 201 -14.01 -16.76 -0.20
C LEU A 201 -12.62 -16.17 -0.46
N ALA A 202 -11.55 -16.99 -0.37
CA ALA A 202 -10.19 -16.56 -0.69
C ALA A 202 -10.11 -16.07 -2.15
N GLY A 203 -10.74 -16.78 -3.09
CA GLY A 203 -10.80 -16.38 -4.49
C GLY A 203 -11.48 -15.03 -4.72
N ARG A 204 -12.61 -14.77 -4.04
CA ARG A 204 -13.28 -13.46 -4.09
C ARG A 204 -12.43 -12.34 -3.52
N LEU A 205 -11.80 -12.55 -2.36
CA LEU A 205 -10.92 -11.58 -1.73
C LEU A 205 -9.70 -11.29 -2.62
N ALA A 206 -9.10 -12.32 -3.22
CA ALA A 206 -8.00 -12.17 -4.16
C ALA A 206 -8.39 -11.30 -5.35
N ARG A 207 -9.53 -11.61 -5.99
CA ARG A 207 -10.04 -10.83 -7.14
C ARG A 207 -10.33 -9.38 -6.77
N ARG A 208 -10.97 -9.15 -5.62
CA ARG A 208 -11.31 -7.79 -5.16
C ARG A 208 -10.05 -6.98 -4.84
N THR A 209 -9.06 -7.62 -4.25
CA THR A 209 -7.77 -7.00 -3.91
C THR A 209 -6.94 -6.70 -5.16
N ALA A 210 -6.95 -7.58 -6.17
CA ALA A 210 -6.33 -7.31 -7.46
C ALA A 210 -6.98 -6.10 -8.16
N LEU A 211 -8.31 -5.96 -8.09
CA LEU A 211 -9.00 -4.77 -8.62
C LEU A 211 -8.63 -3.49 -7.85
N ARG A 212 -8.52 -3.56 -6.52
CA ARG A 212 -8.01 -2.44 -5.71
C ARG A 212 -6.57 -2.09 -6.09
N GLY A 213 -5.72 -3.09 -6.30
CA GLY A 213 -4.36 -2.92 -6.80
C GLY A 213 -4.32 -2.17 -8.13
N ALA A 214 -5.13 -2.58 -9.11
CA ALA A 214 -5.22 -1.88 -10.39
C ALA A 214 -5.65 -0.41 -10.24
N VAL A 215 -6.63 -0.13 -9.37
CA VAL A 215 -7.08 1.23 -9.09
C VAL A 215 -6.01 2.05 -8.36
N ALA A 216 -5.34 1.47 -7.38
CA ALA A 216 -4.29 2.13 -6.61
C ALA A 216 -3.08 2.48 -7.50
N THR A 217 -2.62 1.53 -8.32
CA THR A 217 -1.55 1.79 -9.31
C THR A 217 -1.97 2.86 -10.31
N ALA A 218 -3.22 2.84 -10.79
CA ALA A 218 -3.72 3.86 -11.70
C ALA A 218 -3.71 5.26 -11.05
N ALA A 219 -4.15 5.38 -9.80
CA ALA A 219 -4.13 6.64 -9.05
C ALA A 219 -2.70 7.20 -8.89
N GLU A 220 -1.74 6.35 -8.46
CA GLU A 220 -0.34 6.76 -8.37
C GLU A 220 0.22 7.20 -9.73
N LEU A 221 -0.10 6.48 -10.81
CA LEU A 221 0.35 6.83 -12.16
C LEU A 221 -0.26 8.14 -12.67
N VAL A 222 -1.51 8.45 -12.33
CA VAL A 222 -2.14 9.74 -12.66
C VAL A 222 -1.39 10.88 -11.99
N GLY A 223 -1.13 10.78 -10.69
CA GLY A 223 -0.36 11.79 -9.95
C GLY A 223 1.06 11.97 -10.49
N LEU A 224 1.74 10.87 -10.77
CA LEU A 224 3.07 10.87 -11.37
C LEU A 224 3.07 11.54 -12.75
N ALA A 225 2.12 11.18 -13.62
CA ALA A 225 2.01 11.74 -14.97
C ALA A 225 1.73 13.24 -14.93
N GLU A 226 0.82 13.71 -14.07
CA GLU A 226 0.55 15.14 -13.87
C GLU A 226 1.82 15.89 -13.45
N ARG A 227 2.61 15.30 -12.53
CA ARG A 227 3.87 15.92 -12.10
C ARG A 227 4.90 15.99 -13.22
N LEU A 228 5.06 14.91 -13.99
CA LEU A 228 5.99 14.86 -15.12
C LEU A 228 5.65 15.90 -16.19
N VAL A 229 4.37 16.04 -16.53
CA VAL A 229 3.89 17.05 -17.49
C VAL A 229 4.17 18.46 -16.97
N THR A 230 3.86 18.72 -15.69
CA THR A 230 4.12 20.02 -15.06
C THR A 230 5.61 20.36 -15.10
N LEU A 231 6.48 19.45 -14.66
CA LEU A 231 7.94 19.64 -14.68
C LEU A 231 8.48 19.88 -16.08
N GLY A 232 8.00 19.11 -17.07
CA GLY A 232 8.40 19.28 -18.46
C GLY A 232 7.99 20.64 -19.03
N ALA A 233 6.76 21.08 -18.73
CA ALA A 233 6.27 22.39 -19.14
C ALA A 233 7.00 23.55 -18.46
N ASP A 234 7.33 23.42 -17.17
CA ASP A 234 8.14 24.40 -16.44
C ASP A 234 9.53 24.52 -17.07
N TYR A 235 10.22 23.39 -17.26
CA TYR A 235 11.54 23.35 -17.87
C TYR A 235 11.55 23.94 -19.28
N ALA A 236 10.55 23.62 -20.11
CA ALA A 236 10.45 24.13 -21.47
C ALA A 236 10.25 25.67 -21.53
N ARG A 237 9.66 26.27 -20.49
CA ARG A 237 9.50 27.73 -20.38
C ARG A 237 10.80 28.43 -19.99
N ASP A 238 11.61 27.79 -19.15
CA ASP A 238 12.83 28.39 -18.60
C ASP A 238 14.08 28.13 -19.47
N ARG A 239 14.08 27.06 -20.27
CA ARG A 239 15.23 26.64 -21.07
C ARG A 239 15.34 27.44 -22.38
N THR A 240 16.38 28.25 -22.52
CA THR A 240 16.75 28.87 -23.80
C THR A 240 17.84 28.08 -24.54
N GLN A 241 17.71 27.95 -25.87
CA GLN A 241 18.71 27.41 -26.79
C GLN A 241 18.62 28.14 -28.13
N PHE A 242 19.73 28.15 -28.88
CA PHE A 242 19.84 28.78 -30.21
C PHE A 242 19.69 30.30 -30.24
N GLU A 243 20.22 30.96 -29.20
CA GLU A 243 20.49 32.40 -29.21
C GLU A 243 21.75 32.75 -30.03
#